data_AF-A0A822CZW9-F1
#
_entry.id   AF-A0A822CZW9-F1
#
_cell.length_a   1.000
_cell.length_b   1.000
_cell.length_c   1.000
_cell.angle_alpha   90.00
_cell.angle_beta   90.00
_cell.angle_gamma   90.00
#
_symmetry.space_group_name_H-M   'P 1'
#
loop_
_entity.id
_entity.type
_entity.pdbx_description
1 polymer ?
#
loop_
_entity_poly.entity_id
_entity_poly.type
_entity_poly.pdbx_seq_one_letter_code
_entity_poly.pdbx_strand_id
1 'polypeptide(L)' 'FATNQYYDIFIGHTNSYNYPQWFLSNGTLSPPLHWCAGLSATYATLACTRLLIGAACVTNIVCHGWTSRYICKLN' A
#
# COMPACT_ATOMS: atom_id res chain seq x y z
N PHE A 1 7.59 17.59 21.93
CA PHE A 1 7.74 16.32 21.18
C PHE A 1 6.86 16.41 19.95
N ALA A 2 7.44 16.71 18.78
CA ALA A 2 6.69 16.70 17.54
C ALA A 2 6.44 15.23 17.18
N THR A 3 5.22 14.76 17.35
CA THR A 3 4.79 13.49 16.76
C THR A 3 4.92 13.65 15.26
N ASN A 4 5.90 13.00 14.63
CA ASN A 4 5.92 12.82 13.18
C ASN A 4 4.59 12.17 12.80
N GLN A 5 3.65 12.96 12.31
CA GLN A 5 2.37 12.45 11.84
C GLN A 5 2.64 11.71 10.54
N TYR A 6 2.85 10.41 10.64
CA TYR A 6 2.82 9.52 9.49
C TYR A 6 1.39 9.54 8.96
N TYR A 7 1.17 10.22 7.84
CA TYR A 7 -0.08 10.09 7.12
C TYR A 7 -0.02 8.77 6.35
N ASP A 8 -0.84 7.81 6.77
CA ASP A 8 -1.05 6.58 6.02
C ASP A 8 -2.01 6.88 4.86
N ILE A 9 -1.48 6.78 3.64
CA ILE A 9 -2.25 6.98 2.40
C ILE A 9 -2.42 5.66 1.69
N PHE A 10 -3.67 5.28 1.41
CA PHE A 10 -3.95 4.17 0.51
C PHE A 10 -3.75 4.62 -0.94
N ILE A 11 -2.93 3.88 -1.69
CA ILE A 11 -2.56 4.21 -3.07
C ILE A 11 -3.21 3.29 -4.11
N GLY A 12 -4.15 2.42 -3.72
CA GLY A 12 -4.97 1.69 -4.69
C GLY A 12 -4.35 0.39 -5.22
N HIS A 13 -3.36 -0.18 -4.52
CA HIS A 13 -2.78 -1.47 -4.91
C HIS A 13 -3.14 -2.56 -3.90
N THR A 14 -3.54 -3.72 -4.41
CA THR A 14 -3.92 -4.88 -3.60
C THR A 14 -3.27 -6.16 -4.13
N ASN A 15 -3.05 -7.13 -3.26
CA ASN A 15 -2.70 -8.49 -3.65
C ASN A 15 -3.58 -9.49 -2.88
N SER A 16 -3.50 -10.76 -3.25
CA SER A 16 -4.18 -11.82 -2.51
C SER A 16 -3.30 -13.07 -2.43
N TYR A 17 -3.64 -13.98 -1.54
CA TYR A 17 -2.86 -15.20 -1.33
C TYR A 17 -2.64 -16.02 -2.62
N ASN A 18 -3.64 -16.07 -3.50
CA ASN A 18 -3.58 -16.81 -4.75
C ASN A 18 -2.81 -16.08 -5.87
N TYR A 19 -2.55 -14.77 -5.69
CA TYR A 19 -1.90 -13.93 -6.68
C TYR A 19 -0.84 -13.05 -6.02
N PRO A 20 0.44 -13.47 -6.02
CA PRO A 20 1.52 -12.73 -5.36
C PRO A 20 1.84 -11.38 -6.03
N GLN A 21 1.24 -11.13 -7.20
CA GLN A 21 1.35 -9.88 -7.94
C GLN A 21 0.43 -8.81 -7.34
N TRP A 22 0.84 -7.55 -7.45
CA TRP A 22 0.02 -6.41 -7.04
C TRP A 22 -0.85 -5.94 -8.20
N PHE A 23 -2.10 -5.61 -7.92
CA PHE A 23 -3.08 -5.11 -8.88
C PHE A 23 -3.58 -3.73 -8.46
N LEU A 24 -3.77 -2.87 -9.45
CA LEU A 24 -4.51 -1.62 -9.28
C LEU A 24 -6.00 -1.92 -9.01
N SER A 25 -6.72 -0.95 -8.47
CA SER A 25 -8.16 -1.09 -8.16
C SER A 25 -9.05 -1.42 -9.37
N ASN A 26 -8.56 -1.19 -10.60
CA ASN A 26 -9.23 -1.55 -11.85
C ASN A 26 -8.90 -2.99 -12.33
N GLY A 27 -8.11 -3.76 -11.56
CA GLY A 27 -7.71 -5.12 -11.89
C GLY A 27 -6.50 -5.27 -12.81
N THR A 28 -5.86 -4.18 -13.25
CA THR A 28 -4.62 -4.28 -14.05
C THR A 28 -3.41 -4.51 -13.15
N LEU A 29 -2.36 -5.12 -13.69
CA LEU A 29 -1.09 -5.28 -12.97
C LEU A 29 -0.52 -3.93 -12.55
N SER A 30 -0.01 -3.89 -11.33
CA SER A 30 0.64 -2.70 -10.77
C SER A 30 2.01 -2.50 -11.40
N PRO A 31 2.42 -1.25 -11.67
CA PRO A 31 3.82 -0.95 -11.95
C PRO A 31 4.70 -1.26 -10.73
N PRO A 32 6.02 -1.31 -10.89
CA PRO A 32 6.95 -1.45 -9.78
C PRO A 32 6.70 -0.38 -8.70
N LEU A 33 6.63 -0.83 -7.44
CA LEU A 33 6.43 0.03 -6.27
C LEU A 33 7.77 0.27 -5.56
N HIS A 34 7.97 1.48 -5.05
CA HIS A 34 9.12 1.81 -4.22
C HIS A 34 8.88 1.34 -2.78
N TRP A 35 9.20 0.08 -2.51
CA TRP A 35 9.01 -0.52 -1.18
C TRP A 35 9.98 0.03 -0.14
N CYS A 36 9.51 0.15 1.09
CA CYS A 36 10.36 0.40 2.24
C CYS A 36 11.31 -0.80 2.46
N ALA A 37 12.57 -0.53 2.84
CA ALA A 37 13.56 -1.56 3.09
C ALA A 37 13.06 -2.58 4.14
N GLY A 38 13.18 -3.88 3.83
CA GLY A 38 12.74 -4.97 4.71
C GLY A 38 11.24 -5.24 4.73
N LEU A 39 10.43 -4.50 3.97
CA LEU A 39 8.95 -4.61 3.94
C LEU A 39 8.42 -5.07 2.57
N SER A 40 9.23 -5.83 1.81
CA SER A 40 8.81 -6.38 0.53
C SER A 40 7.86 -7.57 0.72
N ALA A 41 6.61 -7.39 0.28
CA ALA A 41 5.60 -8.39 -0.07
C ALA A 41 5.72 -9.74 0.66
N THR A 42 5.34 -9.75 1.94
CA THR A 42 5.03 -11.01 2.63
C THR A 42 3.76 -11.60 2.02
N TYR A 43 3.77 -12.92 1.80
CA TYR A 43 2.66 -13.77 1.33
C TYR A 43 1.48 -13.82 2.32
N ALA A 44 0.95 -12.67 2.72
CA ALA A 44 -0.11 -12.56 3.70
C ALA A 44 -1.47 -12.38 3.00
N THR A 45 -2.49 -13.02 3.57
CA THR A 45 -3.92 -12.70 3.48
C THR A 45 -4.22 -11.30 2.92
N LEU A 46 -5.03 -11.23 1.86
CA LEU A 46 -5.53 -10.01 1.18
C LEU A 46 -4.87 -8.69 1.67
N ALA A 47 -3.76 -8.31 1.04
CA ALA A 47 -2.98 -7.15 1.48
C ALA A 47 -3.25 -5.92 0.61
N CYS A 48 -3.16 -4.76 1.26
CA CYS A 48 -3.31 -3.44 0.70
C CYS A 48 -1.98 -2.70 0.83
N THR A 49 -1.76 -1.68 -0.01
CA THR A 49 -0.60 -0.80 0.12
C THR A 49 -0.91 0.47 0.88
N ARG A 50 0.03 0.88 1.73
CA ARG A 50 0.07 2.24 2.29
C ARG A 50 1.38 2.94 1.93
N LEU A 51 1.29 4.23 1.62
CA LEU A 51 2.43 5.12 1.42
C LEU A 51 2.77 5.80 2.76
N LEU A 52 3.99 5.63 3.22
CA LEU A 52 4.52 6.35 4.39
C LEU A 52 5.16 7.66 3.91
N ILE A 53 4.44 8.78 4.03
CA ILE A 53 4.93 10.08 3.52
C ILE A 53 6.31 10.45 4.09
N GLY A 54 6.51 10.24 5.40
CA GLY A 54 7.76 10.58 6.08
C GLY A 54 8.97 9.74 5.62
N ALA A 55 8.73 8.59 4.99
CA ALA A 55 9.78 7.70 4.49
C ALA A 55 9.80 7.61 2.94
N ALA A 56 8.85 8.27 2.26
CA ALA A 56 8.67 8.24 0.82
C ALA A 56 8.68 6.83 0.20
N CYS A 57 8.14 5.84 0.92
CA CYS A 57 8.15 4.43 0.52
C CYS A 57 6.84 3.72 0.86
N VAL A 58 6.59 2.61 0.17
CA VAL A 58 5.37 1.80 0.26
C VAL A 58 5.59 0.60 1.19
N THR A 59 4.57 0.24 1.95
CA THR A 59 4.53 -0.99 2.76
C THR A 59 3.17 -1.66 2.63
N ASN A 60 3.13 -2.97 2.86
CA ASN A 60 1.91 -3.76 2.85
C ASN A 60 1.23 -3.74 4.22
N ILE A 61 -0.10 -3.76 4.22
CA ILE A 61 -0.94 -3.84 5.41
C ILE A 61 -2.13 -4.75 5.13
N VAL A 62 -2.72 -5.35 6.16
CA VAL A 62 -3.99 -6.07 6.01
C VAL A 62 -5.06 -5.07 5.62
N CYS A 63 -5.86 -5.37 4.59
CA CYS A 63 -6.83 -4.41 4.04
C CYS A 63 -7.92 -3.96 5.04
N HIS A 64 -8.21 -4.75 6.08
CA HIS A 64 -9.27 -4.45 7.04
C HIS A 64 -8.73 -3.77 8.31
N GLY A 65 -9.56 -2.92 8.92
CA GLY A 65 -9.34 -2.42 10.29
C GLY A 65 -8.49 -1.16 10.41
N TRP A 66 -8.22 -0.43 9.32
CA TRP A 66 -7.48 0.83 9.35
C TRP A 66 -8.19 1.91 8.55
N THR A 67 -8.05 3.16 8.98
CA THR A 67 -8.63 4.34 8.32
C THR A 67 -7.50 5.11 7.64
N SER A 68 -7.61 5.35 6.34
CA SER A 68 -6.60 6.06 5.57
C SER A 68 -7.17 7.20 4.76
N ARG A 69 -6.29 8.15 4.42
CA ARG A 69 -6.59 9.08 3.34
C ARG A 69 -6.44 8.36 2.00
N TYR A 70 -7.31 8.68 1.07
CA TYR A 70 -7.27 8.16 -0.30
C TYR A 70 -6.75 9.26 -1.22
N ILE A 71 -5.77 8.93 -2.05
CA ILE A 71 -5.42 9.76 -3.20
C ILE A 71 -6.09 9.14 -4.42
N CYS A 72 -7.00 9.91 -5.02
CA CYS A 72 -7.61 9.57 -6.29
C CYS A 72 -6.97 10.42 -7.38
N LYS A 73 -6.47 9.78 -8.44
CA LYS A 73 -6.16 10.47 -9.68
C LYS A 73 -7.40 10.43 -10.56
N LEU A 74 -7.91 11.60 -10.93
CA LEU A 74 -8.93 11.72 -11.96
C LEU A 74 -8.22 11.63 -13.33
N ASN A 75 -8.76 10.79 -14.22
CA ASN A 75 -8.38 10.78 -15.63
C ASN A 75 -9.11 11.89 -16.37
#